data_AF-A0A7C7L098-F1
#
_entry.id   AF-A0A7C7L098-F1
#
_cell.length_a   1.000
_cell.length_b   1.000
_cell.length_c   1.000
_cell.angle_alpha   90.00
_cell.angle_beta   90.00
_cell.angle_gamma   90.00
#
_symmetry.space_group_name_H-M   'P 1'
#
loop_
_entity.id
_entity.type
_entity.pdbx_description
1 polymer ?
#
loop_
_entity_poly.entity_id
_entity_poly.type
_entity_poly.pdbx_seq_one_letter_code
_entity_poly.pdbx_strand_id
1 'polypeptide(L)'
;AVGEYEQYSPRFGLAISEDGFHFNRVLEHPVFEPGADYDKGGCEDPRIVKIDEEFLITYAALPNPPSHYGDFTKRIKDLRKDPLLPRIHVPSHTGLLCSWDLRQFERLAMITPPDVDDRDGVLFPEKVEGGYLLLHRPTEWVGPEYGTEKPSIWLAYSSDLLHWSDHKLLLKPEHPWESRKIGAGPPPIKTDEGWLLIYHGVDERSIYRAGVVLLALEEPHRVIARLPYPILEPEEGYEKVGDIPNVVFPTGVVLIDGDLFVYYGAADKVCCVATAPLNALLDALLNRG
;
A
#
# COMPACT_ATOMS: atom_id res chain seq x y z
N ALA A 1 0.76 7.03 11.95
CA ALA A 1 0.33 8.31 12.56
C ALA A 1 1.53 9.08 13.06
N VAL A 2 1.64 10.33 12.63
CA VAL A 2 2.71 11.25 13.02
C VAL A 2 2.49 11.80 14.43
N GLY A 3 1.23 11.90 14.85
CA GLY A 3 0.83 12.34 16.19
C GLY A 3 1.31 13.76 16.52
N GLU A 4 1.62 13.98 17.80
CA GLU A 4 2.26 15.21 18.31
C GLU A 4 3.76 15.00 18.57
N TYR A 5 4.37 13.97 17.97
CA TYR A 5 5.76 13.64 18.24
C TYR A 5 6.71 14.71 17.65
N GLU A 6 7.67 15.15 18.45
CA GLU A 6 8.75 16.05 18.01
C GLU A 6 9.73 15.35 17.05
N GLN A 7 9.91 14.04 17.23
CA GLN A 7 10.70 13.18 16.35
C GLN A 7 9.84 12.02 15.87
N TYR A 8 9.41 12.09 14.61
CA TYR A 8 8.64 11.04 13.96
C TYR A 8 9.58 9.96 13.41
N SER A 9 9.44 8.75 13.91
CA SER A 9 10.15 7.55 13.43
C SER A 9 9.16 6.38 13.40
N PRO A 10 8.64 6.03 12.21
CA PRO A 10 7.63 4.99 12.04
C PRO A 10 8.24 3.59 12.19
N ARG A 11 7.46 2.70 12.81
CA ARG A 11 7.83 1.35 13.26
C ARG A 11 6.61 0.44 13.18
N PHE A 12 6.80 -0.87 13.23
CA PHE A 12 5.68 -1.81 13.20
C PHE A 12 5.27 -2.27 14.59
N GLY A 13 3.96 -2.21 14.87
CA GLY A 13 3.33 -2.87 16.00
C GLY A 13 2.49 -4.05 15.51
N LEU A 14 2.25 -5.02 16.37
CA LEU A 14 1.40 -6.18 16.08
C LEU A 14 0.15 -6.16 16.97
N ALA A 15 -1.01 -6.36 16.35
CA ALA A 15 -2.28 -6.62 17.02
C ALA A 15 -3.00 -7.80 16.35
N ILE A 16 -3.74 -8.58 17.13
CA ILE A 16 -4.42 -9.80 16.69
C ILE A 16 -5.91 -9.69 17.01
N SER A 17 -6.75 -10.19 16.12
CA SER A 17 -8.19 -10.30 16.28
C SER A 17 -8.66 -11.72 15.95
N GLU A 18 -9.66 -12.22 16.68
CA GLU A 18 -10.32 -13.50 16.42
C GLU A 18 -11.59 -13.35 15.55
N ASP A 19 -12.15 -12.13 15.48
CA ASP A 19 -13.42 -11.84 14.80
C ASP A 19 -13.31 -10.83 13.65
N GLY A 20 -12.11 -10.28 13.43
CA GLY A 20 -11.84 -9.26 12.41
C GLY A 20 -12.23 -7.83 12.81
N PHE A 21 -12.76 -7.60 14.01
CA PHE A 21 -13.22 -6.29 14.47
C PHE A 21 -12.51 -5.83 15.76
N HIS A 22 -12.31 -6.75 16.71
CA HIS A 22 -11.73 -6.44 18.01
C HIS A 22 -10.28 -6.90 18.06
N PHE A 23 -9.35 -5.95 18.18
CA PHE A 23 -7.92 -6.20 18.14
C PHE A 23 -7.27 -6.03 19.52
N ASN A 24 -6.46 -7.00 19.90
CA ASN A 24 -5.59 -6.95 21.07
C ASN A 24 -4.14 -6.76 20.61
N ARG A 25 -3.48 -5.73 21.14
CA ARG A 25 -2.06 -5.50 20.86
C ARG A 25 -1.22 -6.60 21.50
N VAL A 26 -0.28 -7.18 20.76
CA VAL A 26 0.53 -8.31 21.22
C VAL A 26 1.64 -7.85 22.17
N LEU A 27 2.26 -6.70 21.88
CA LEU A 27 3.34 -6.10 22.68
C LEU A 27 3.11 -4.60 22.84
N GLU A 28 3.50 -4.03 23.98
CA GLU A 28 3.45 -2.58 24.21
C GLU A 28 4.51 -1.82 23.39
N HIS A 29 5.61 -2.49 23.03
CA HIS A 29 6.68 -1.97 22.19
C HIS A 29 6.51 -2.43 20.72
N PRO A 30 7.22 -1.81 19.76
CA PRO A 30 7.24 -2.24 18.37
C PRO A 30 7.78 -3.67 18.22
N VAL A 31 7.27 -4.42 17.24
CA VAL A 31 7.80 -5.74 16.83
C VAL A 31 8.92 -5.61 15.80
N PHE A 32 9.03 -4.46 15.13
CA PHE A 32 10.10 -4.16 14.19
C PHE A 32 10.42 -2.67 14.20
N GLU A 33 11.70 -2.33 14.15
CA GLU A 33 12.20 -0.96 14.17
C GLU A 33 13.21 -0.75 13.02
N PRO A 34 13.42 0.49 12.56
CA PRO A 34 14.52 0.87 11.65
C PRO A 34 15.90 0.36 12.07
N GLY A 35 16.80 0.09 11.11
CA GLY A 35 18.16 -0.33 11.48
C GLY A 35 19.16 -0.59 10.35
N ALA A 36 18.72 -0.69 9.10
CA ALA A 36 19.59 -0.74 7.93
C ALA A 36 19.79 0.66 7.34
N ASP A 37 20.86 0.86 6.56
CA ASP A 37 21.15 2.18 5.97
C ASP A 37 20.02 2.73 5.10
N TYR A 38 19.26 1.85 4.45
CA TYR A 38 18.14 2.20 3.57
C TYR A 38 16.81 2.40 4.30
N ASP A 39 16.69 2.01 5.58
CA ASP A 39 15.45 2.15 6.36
C ASP A 39 15.63 2.91 7.70
N LYS A 40 16.84 3.40 8.01
CA LYS A 40 17.17 4.08 9.28
C LYS A 40 16.31 5.30 9.61
N GLY A 41 15.64 5.88 8.62
CA GLY A 41 14.71 6.98 8.78
C GLY A 41 13.33 6.55 9.28
N GLY A 42 12.95 5.30 9.06
CA GLY A 42 11.60 4.81 9.32
C GLY A 42 11.20 3.62 8.45
N CYS A 43 10.27 2.83 8.97
CA CYS A 43 9.61 1.74 8.24
C CYS A 43 8.10 2.03 8.22
N GLU A 44 7.52 2.21 7.04
CA GLU A 44 6.13 2.60 6.84
C GLU A 44 5.35 1.57 6.02
N ASP A 45 4.03 1.54 6.24
CA ASP A 45 3.04 0.85 5.41
C ASP A 45 3.42 -0.59 5.03
N PRO A 46 3.53 -1.52 6.01
CA PRO A 46 3.84 -2.91 5.71
C PRO A 46 2.69 -3.59 4.97
N ARG A 47 3.00 -4.41 3.97
CA ARG A 47 2.09 -5.33 3.29
C ARG A 47 2.62 -6.75 3.47
N ILE A 48 1.73 -7.68 3.80
CA ILE A 48 2.11 -9.03 4.23
C ILE A 48 1.47 -10.05 3.30
N VAL A 49 2.28 -10.94 2.73
CA VAL A 49 1.82 -12.19 2.11
C VAL A 49 2.35 -13.38 2.89
N LYS A 50 1.59 -14.47 2.90
CA LYS A 50 2.09 -15.77 3.37
C LYS A 50 2.34 -16.65 2.15
N ILE A 51 3.59 -17.09 1.97
CA ILE A 51 3.98 -18.03 0.93
C ILE A 51 4.62 -19.22 1.64
N ASP A 52 4.08 -20.42 1.40
CA ASP A 52 4.44 -21.61 2.16
C ASP A 52 4.30 -21.40 3.69
N GLU A 53 5.37 -21.57 4.46
CA GLU A 53 5.40 -21.37 5.91
C GLU A 53 5.91 -19.97 6.34
N GLU A 54 6.23 -19.12 5.37
CA GLU A 54 6.88 -17.82 5.60
C GLU A 54 5.92 -16.66 5.35
N PHE A 55 6.01 -15.65 6.22
CA PHE A 55 5.45 -14.34 5.96
C PHE A 55 6.52 -13.47 5.31
N LEU A 56 6.21 -12.95 4.12
CA LEU A 56 7.01 -11.95 3.44
C LEU A 56 6.35 -10.60 3.60
N ILE A 57 7.14 -9.60 4.00
CA ILE A 57 6.63 -8.27 4.31
C ILE A 57 7.37 -7.25 3.46
N THR A 58 6.65 -6.60 2.55
CA THR A 58 7.14 -5.42 1.84
C THR A 58 6.76 -4.16 2.59
N TYR A 59 7.62 -3.15 2.57
CA TYR A 59 7.36 -1.90 3.29
C TYR A 59 8.09 -0.72 2.65
N ALA A 60 7.60 0.48 2.91
CA ALA A 60 8.31 1.70 2.55
C ALA A 60 9.47 1.92 3.53
N ALA A 61 10.69 1.75 3.03
CA ALA A 61 11.93 1.97 3.75
C ALA A 61 12.40 3.41 3.53
N LEU A 62 12.51 4.18 4.62
CA LEU A 62 12.94 5.58 4.57
C LEU A 62 14.45 5.66 4.85
N PRO A 63 15.29 6.13 3.92
CA PRO A 63 16.72 6.27 4.17
C PRO A 63 17.05 7.40 5.16
N ASN A 64 16.17 8.39 5.30
CA ASN A 64 16.30 9.48 6.28
C ASN A 64 14.95 9.77 6.94
N PRO A 65 14.94 10.22 8.20
CA PRO A 65 13.70 10.55 8.88
C PRO A 65 13.01 11.73 8.19
N PRO A 66 11.66 11.83 8.24
CA PRO A 66 10.94 12.93 7.57
C PRO A 66 11.39 14.34 7.96
N SER A 67 11.88 14.53 9.18
CA SER A 67 12.45 15.80 9.65
C SER A 67 13.72 16.24 8.92
N HIS A 68 14.38 15.35 8.18
CA HIS A 68 15.51 15.68 7.32
C HIS A 68 15.10 16.57 6.14
N TYR A 69 13.86 16.46 5.67
CA TYR A 69 13.36 17.13 4.47
C TYR A 69 12.60 18.44 4.78
N GLY A 70 12.46 18.78 6.06
CA GLY A 70 11.83 20.01 6.53
C GLY A 70 11.20 19.87 7.90
N ASP A 71 10.56 20.96 8.37
CA ASP A 71 9.80 20.95 9.62
C ASP A 71 8.50 20.15 9.45
N PHE A 72 8.62 18.83 9.64
CA PHE A 72 7.56 17.87 9.42
C PHE A 72 6.39 18.08 10.40
N THR A 73 6.68 18.32 11.68
CA THR A 73 5.67 18.56 12.71
C THR A 73 4.88 19.83 12.43
N LYS A 74 5.53 20.94 12.07
CA LYS A 74 4.82 22.16 11.65
C LYS A 74 4.00 21.91 10.40
N ARG A 75 4.53 21.18 9.41
CA ARG A 75 3.79 20.87 8.18
C ARG A 75 2.51 20.10 8.46
N ILE A 76 2.53 19.08 9.32
CA ILE A 76 1.33 18.34 9.73
C ILE A 76 0.32 19.27 10.40
N LYS A 77 0.78 20.16 11.32
CA LYS A 77 -0.10 21.16 11.96
C LYS A 77 -0.73 22.13 10.96
N ASP A 78 0.00 22.51 9.92
CA ASP A 78 -0.51 23.37 8.85
C ASP A 78 -1.53 22.62 7.98
N LEU A 79 -1.26 21.36 7.61
CA LEU A 79 -2.16 20.50 6.81
C LEU A 79 -3.50 20.22 7.50
N ARG A 80 -3.52 20.12 8.84
CA ARG A 80 -4.76 20.02 9.62
C ARG A 80 -5.68 21.23 9.46
N LYS A 81 -5.13 22.40 9.14
CA LYS A 81 -5.89 23.65 8.95
C LYS A 81 -6.24 23.89 7.49
N ASP A 82 -5.30 23.59 6.60
CA ASP A 82 -5.46 23.70 5.15
C ASP A 82 -4.91 22.44 4.45
N PRO A 83 -5.78 21.47 4.15
CA PRO A 83 -5.39 20.21 3.51
C PRO A 83 -4.83 20.36 2.09
N LEU A 84 -4.98 21.53 1.46
CA LEU A 84 -4.50 21.79 0.11
C LEU A 84 -3.03 22.23 0.07
N LEU A 85 -2.41 22.48 1.22
CA LEU A 85 -1.00 22.80 1.29
C LEU A 85 -0.12 21.66 0.75
N PRO A 86 1.03 21.98 0.14
CA PRO A 86 1.96 20.95 -0.32
C PRO A 86 2.49 20.13 0.86
N ARG A 87 2.50 18.80 0.69
CA ARG A 87 3.09 17.86 1.64
C ARG A 87 4.62 17.86 1.49
N ILE A 88 5.34 17.56 2.57
CA ILE A 88 6.78 17.26 2.48
C ILE A 88 6.93 15.92 1.78
N HIS A 89 7.71 15.91 0.70
CA HIS A 89 8.07 14.68 0.03
C HIS A 89 9.21 14.01 0.78
N VAL A 90 9.01 12.76 1.16
CA VAL A 90 10.00 11.91 1.82
C VAL A 90 10.28 10.74 0.87
N PRO A 91 11.46 10.70 0.24
CA PRO A 91 11.86 9.58 -0.61
C PRO A 91 11.88 8.27 0.17
N SER A 92 11.51 7.19 -0.49
CA SER A 92 11.51 5.84 0.05
C SER A 92 11.96 4.82 -1.00
N HIS A 93 12.23 3.61 -0.54
CA HIS A 93 12.38 2.42 -1.38
C HIS A 93 11.49 1.32 -0.84
N THR A 94 11.36 0.20 -1.55
CA THR A 94 10.69 -0.98 -1.00
C THR A 94 11.72 -1.89 -0.31
N GLY A 95 11.57 -2.07 1.00
CA GLY A 95 12.28 -3.09 1.75
C GLY A 95 11.52 -4.42 1.79
N LEU A 96 12.23 -5.51 2.02
CA LEU A 96 11.68 -6.87 2.17
C LEU A 96 12.14 -7.49 3.50
N LEU A 97 11.17 -7.98 4.27
CA LEU A 97 11.40 -8.78 5.47
C LEU A 97 10.85 -10.20 5.30
N CYS A 98 11.42 -11.14 6.04
CA CYS A 98 10.86 -12.47 6.26
C CYS A 98 10.56 -12.68 7.76
N SER A 99 9.51 -13.43 8.06
CA SER A 99 9.16 -13.85 9.41
C SER A 99 8.38 -15.16 9.40
N TRP A 100 8.52 -15.98 10.45
CA TRP A 100 7.72 -17.18 10.65
C TRP A 100 6.58 -16.99 11.66
N ASP A 101 6.61 -15.91 12.46
CA ASP A 101 5.70 -15.70 13.58
C ASP A 101 5.15 -14.27 13.71
N LEU A 102 5.55 -13.36 12.79
CA LEU A 102 5.25 -11.92 12.80
C LEU A 102 5.73 -11.17 14.06
N ARG A 103 6.64 -11.78 14.83
CA ARG A 103 7.25 -11.20 16.04
C ARG A 103 8.73 -10.97 15.86
N GLN A 104 9.41 -11.89 15.18
CA GLN A 104 10.82 -11.77 14.80
C GLN A 104 10.93 -11.64 13.30
N PHE A 105 11.78 -10.72 12.84
CA PHE A 105 11.90 -10.38 11.44
C PHE A 105 13.36 -10.42 11.02
N GLU A 106 13.60 -11.02 9.86
CA GLU A 106 14.86 -10.94 9.15
C GLU A 106 14.75 -9.92 8.02
N ARG A 107 15.66 -8.94 7.96
CA ARG A 107 15.78 -8.06 6.80
C ARG A 107 16.45 -8.84 5.68
N LEU A 108 15.76 -9.00 4.55
CA LEU A 108 16.31 -9.69 3.39
C LEU A 108 17.04 -8.72 2.46
N ALA A 109 16.36 -7.67 1.99
CA ALA A 109 16.92 -6.71 1.04
C ALA A 109 16.10 -5.43 0.90
N MET A 110 16.70 -4.43 0.24
CA MET A 110 15.99 -3.41 -0.50
C MET A 110 15.78 -3.93 -1.93
N ILE A 111 14.53 -3.95 -2.41
CA ILE A 111 14.13 -4.72 -3.60
C ILE A 111 13.71 -3.85 -4.80
N THR A 112 13.84 -2.53 -4.68
CA THR A 112 13.61 -1.59 -5.79
C THR A 112 14.92 -0.89 -6.18
N PRO A 113 15.02 -0.33 -7.41
CA PRO A 113 16.20 0.41 -7.84
C PRO A 113 16.60 1.51 -6.84
N PRO A 114 17.90 1.65 -6.50
CA PRO A 114 18.36 2.60 -5.47
C PRO A 114 18.29 4.07 -5.90
N ASP A 115 18.17 4.33 -7.20
CA ASP A 115 18.13 5.65 -7.83
C ASP A 115 16.71 6.15 -8.10
N VAL A 116 15.69 5.40 -7.68
CA VAL A 116 14.27 5.69 -7.91
C VAL A 116 13.54 5.75 -6.57
N ASP A 117 12.75 6.82 -6.34
CA ASP A 117 11.81 6.85 -5.22
C ASP A 117 10.69 5.86 -5.52
N ASP A 118 10.55 4.88 -4.64
CA ASP A 118 9.60 3.80 -4.81
C ASP A 118 8.89 3.51 -3.49
N ARG A 119 7.62 3.12 -3.61
CA ARG A 119 6.75 2.72 -2.51
C ARG A 119 5.61 1.91 -3.07
N ASP A 120 4.69 1.52 -2.19
CA ASP A 120 3.54 0.71 -2.56
C ASP A 120 3.98 -0.64 -3.17
N GLY A 121 5.12 -1.14 -2.67
CA GLY A 121 5.64 -2.47 -2.96
C GLY A 121 4.72 -3.53 -2.37
N VAL A 122 4.19 -4.42 -3.21
CA VAL A 122 3.22 -5.46 -2.82
C VAL A 122 3.51 -6.75 -3.57
N LEU A 123 3.80 -7.82 -2.84
CA LEU A 123 3.94 -9.15 -3.44
C LEU A 123 2.58 -9.76 -3.76
N PHE A 124 2.53 -10.57 -4.82
CA PHE A 124 1.43 -11.53 -5.00
C PHE A 124 1.54 -12.65 -3.96
N PRO A 125 0.41 -13.22 -3.50
CA PRO A 125 0.41 -14.24 -2.44
C PRO A 125 0.81 -15.64 -2.95
N GLU A 126 1.07 -15.81 -4.25
CA GLU A 126 1.60 -17.04 -4.82
C GLU A 126 2.49 -16.73 -6.03
N LYS A 127 3.23 -17.74 -6.49
CA LYS A 127 4.01 -17.65 -7.72
C LYS A 127 3.12 -17.83 -8.95
N VAL A 128 3.36 -17.05 -9.99
CA VAL A 128 2.75 -17.25 -11.32
C VAL A 128 3.85 -17.67 -12.30
N GLU A 129 3.61 -18.75 -13.05
CA GLU A 129 4.62 -19.40 -13.91
C GLU A 129 5.95 -19.74 -13.20
N GLY A 130 5.90 -20.00 -11.89
CA GLY A 130 7.06 -20.34 -11.06
C GLY A 130 7.89 -19.15 -10.58
N GLY A 131 7.53 -17.91 -10.93
CA GLY A 131 8.17 -16.67 -10.46
C GLY A 131 7.36 -15.92 -9.42
N TYR A 132 8.03 -15.10 -8.62
CA TYR A 132 7.42 -14.10 -7.74
C TYR A 132 7.07 -12.84 -8.52
N LEU A 133 6.00 -12.17 -8.10
CA LEU A 133 5.50 -10.95 -8.72
C LEU A 133 5.44 -9.84 -7.67
N LEU A 134 5.90 -8.65 -8.06
CA LEU A 134 5.90 -7.44 -7.25
C LEU A 134 5.14 -6.35 -7.99
N LEU A 135 4.12 -5.81 -7.34
CA LEU A 135 3.59 -4.48 -7.67
C LEU A 135 4.47 -3.45 -6.99
N HIS A 136 4.84 -2.38 -7.69
CA HIS A 136 5.59 -1.27 -7.11
C HIS A 136 5.24 0.04 -7.83
N ARG A 137 5.70 1.17 -7.28
CA ARG A 137 5.28 2.51 -7.73
C ARG A 137 6.46 3.47 -7.78
N PRO A 138 7.31 3.36 -8.80
CA PRO A 138 8.39 4.29 -9.05
C PRO A 138 7.82 5.67 -9.37
N THR A 139 8.24 6.69 -8.62
CA THR A 139 7.73 8.07 -8.73
C THR A 139 8.23 8.74 -10.01
N GLU A 140 9.48 8.47 -10.40
CA GLU A 140 10.17 9.10 -11.53
C GLU A 140 9.88 8.46 -12.89
N TRP A 141 9.24 7.29 -12.94
CA TRP A 141 8.91 6.60 -14.20
C TRP A 141 7.67 7.20 -14.87
N VAL A 142 7.83 8.44 -15.31
CA VAL A 142 6.83 9.26 -15.99
C VAL A 142 7.42 9.88 -17.26
N GLY A 143 6.61 10.03 -18.30
CA GLY A 143 6.99 10.54 -19.60
C GLY A 143 6.69 9.55 -20.74
N PRO A 144 6.89 9.97 -22.00
CA PRO A 144 6.58 9.17 -23.18
C PRO A 144 7.27 7.80 -23.21
N GLU A 145 8.50 7.70 -22.68
CA GLU A 145 9.27 6.46 -22.60
C GLU A 145 8.66 5.43 -21.64
N TYR A 146 7.91 5.90 -20.64
CA TYR A 146 7.25 5.07 -19.63
C TYR A 146 5.76 4.82 -19.93
N GLY A 147 5.17 5.53 -20.89
CA GLY A 147 3.77 5.37 -21.29
C GLY A 147 2.73 5.95 -20.31
N THR A 148 3.17 6.75 -19.35
CA THR A 148 2.33 7.41 -18.34
C THR A 148 2.89 8.78 -17.94
N GLU A 149 2.04 9.76 -17.65
CA GLU A 149 2.42 11.12 -17.24
C GLU A 149 2.43 11.31 -15.72
N LYS A 150 2.08 10.26 -14.96
CA LYS A 150 1.83 10.32 -13.52
C LYS A 150 2.39 9.06 -12.84
N PRO A 151 2.79 9.14 -11.56
CA PRO A 151 3.19 7.95 -10.81
C PRO A 151 2.09 6.88 -10.84
N SER A 152 2.47 5.69 -11.29
CA SER A 152 1.59 4.62 -11.77
C SER A 152 2.01 3.28 -11.20
N ILE A 153 1.15 2.26 -11.23
CA ILE A 153 1.47 0.93 -10.70
C ILE A 153 2.20 0.13 -11.77
N TRP A 154 3.34 -0.43 -11.41
CA TRP A 154 4.17 -1.30 -12.24
C TRP A 154 4.20 -2.70 -11.68
N LEU A 155 4.39 -3.68 -12.56
CA LEU A 155 4.56 -5.09 -12.24
C LEU A 155 5.98 -5.52 -12.58
N ALA A 156 6.64 -6.24 -11.68
CA ALA A 156 7.97 -6.81 -11.88
C ALA A 156 7.99 -8.29 -11.50
N TYR A 157 8.96 -9.03 -12.05
CA TYR A 157 9.12 -10.47 -11.85
C TYR A 157 10.47 -10.80 -11.22
N SER A 158 10.50 -11.82 -10.37
CA SER A 158 11.72 -12.33 -9.75
C SER A 158 11.66 -13.85 -9.56
N SER A 159 12.80 -14.52 -9.65
CA SER A 159 12.93 -15.94 -9.29
C SER A 159 13.41 -16.15 -7.84
N ASP A 160 13.93 -15.11 -7.18
CA ASP A 160 14.66 -15.21 -5.91
C ASP A 160 14.28 -14.17 -4.85
N LEU A 161 13.29 -13.30 -5.14
CA LEU A 161 12.84 -12.16 -4.32
C LEU A 161 13.84 -11.00 -4.16
N LEU A 162 15.06 -11.13 -4.68
CA LEU A 162 16.14 -10.16 -4.52
C LEU A 162 16.35 -9.37 -5.80
N HIS A 163 16.31 -10.04 -6.95
CA HIS A 163 16.54 -9.43 -8.25
C HIS A 163 15.23 -9.36 -9.02
N TRP A 164 14.78 -8.14 -9.29
CA TRP A 164 13.53 -7.85 -9.98
C TRP A 164 13.81 -7.32 -11.39
N SER A 165 13.01 -7.79 -12.36
CA SER A 165 13.18 -7.46 -13.78
C SER A 165 11.85 -7.52 -14.52
N ASP A 166 11.87 -7.27 -15.84
CA ASP A 166 10.69 -7.24 -16.72
C ASP A 166 9.58 -6.33 -16.18
N HIS A 167 9.96 -5.09 -15.83
CA HIS A 167 9.05 -4.09 -15.30
C HIS A 167 8.05 -3.64 -16.36
N LYS A 168 6.75 -3.80 -16.08
CA LYS A 168 5.64 -3.45 -16.99
C LYS A 168 4.72 -2.45 -16.33
N LEU A 169 4.37 -1.38 -17.06
CA LEU A 169 3.31 -0.47 -16.65
C LEU A 169 2.00 -1.27 -16.58
N LEU A 170 1.42 -1.41 -15.39
CA LEU A 170 0.22 -2.19 -15.16
C LEU A 170 -1.04 -1.30 -15.19
N LEU A 171 -1.09 -0.32 -14.28
CA LEU A 171 -2.19 0.64 -14.20
C LEU A 171 -1.61 2.04 -14.26
N LYS A 172 -2.33 2.95 -14.91
CA LYS A 172 -2.10 4.40 -14.84
C LYS A 172 -3.38 5.13 -14.42
N PRO A 173 -3.30 6.38 -13.96
CA PRO A 173 -4.47 7.21 -13.75
C PRO A 173 -5.32 7.37 -15.03
N GLU A 174 -6.60 7.05 -14.93
CA GLU A 174 -7.62 7.14 -15.98
C GLU A 174 -8.84 7.96 -15.55
N HIS A 175 -9.04 8.15 -14.24
CA HIS A 175 -10.21 8.84 -13.68
C HIS A 175 -9.86 10.09 -12.84
N PRO A 176 -10.78 11.07 -12.70
CA PRO A 176 -10.50 12.31 -11.96
C PRO A 176 -10.07 12.10 -10.49
N TRP A 177 -10.62 11.07 -9.82
CA TRP A 177 -10.36 10.79 -8.41
C TRP A 177 -8.94 10.21 -8.16
N GLU A 178 -8.24 9.85 -9.23
CA GLU A 178 -6.89 9.28 -9.23
C GLU A 178 -5.90 10.10 -10.07
N SER A 179 -6.29 11.31 -10.46
CA SER A 179 -5.61 12.19 -11.42
C SER A 179 -4.16 12.56 -11.10
N ARG A 180 -3.75 12.48 -9.84
CA ARG A 180 -2.40 12.85 -9.39
C ARG A 180 -1.45 11.67 -9.37
N LYS A 181 -1.89 10.53 -8.81
CA LYS A 181 -1.12 9.29 -8.69
C LYS A 181 -2.00 8.14 -8.24
N ILE A 182 -1.54 6.92 -8.51
CA ILE A 182 -2.08 5.67 -7.95
C ILE A 182 -0.97 4.82 -7.33
N GLY A 183 -1.33 3.87 -6.48
CA GLY A 183 -0.42 2.90 -5.86
C GLY A 183 -1.17 1.66 -5.37
N ALA A 184 -0.48 0.51 -5.34
CA ALA A 184 -1.08 -0.72 -4.85
C ALA A 184 -1.41 -0.61 -3.35
N GLY A 185 -2.55 -1.17 -2.94
CA GLY A 185 -3.00 -1.18 -1.56
C GLY A 185 -2.50 -2.44 -0.84
N PRO A 186 -3.40 -3.39 -0.51
CA PRO A 186 -3.03 -4.71 0.00
C PRO A 186 -2.64 -5.69 -1.13
N PRO A 187 -2.06 -6.86 -0.77
CA PRO A 187 -1.87 -7.96 -1.70
C PRO A 187 -3.15 -8.36 -2.45
N PRO A 188 -3.05 -8.70 -3.76
CA PRO A 188 -4.20 -9.19 -4.51
C PRO A 188 -4.81 -10.45 -3.91
N ILE A 189 -6.13 -10.56 -3.97
CA ILE A 189 -6.86 -11.79 -3.60
C ILE A 189 -7.06 -12.63 -4.85
N LYS A 190 -6.69 -13.91 -4.79
CA LYS A 190 -7.00 -14.86 -5.85
C LYS A 190 -8.49 -15.23 -5.81
N THR A 191 -9.13 -15.18 -6.97
CA THR A 191 -10.52 -15.64 -7.18
C THR A 191 -10.58 -16.49 -8.44
N ASP A 192 -11.68 -17.22 -8.66
CA ASP A 192 -11.88 -17.97 -9.91
C ASP A 192 -11.95 -17.08 -11.16
N GLU A 193 -12.24 -15.78 -10.98
CA GLU A 193 -12.37 -14.80 -12.07
C GLU A 193 -11.08 -14.02 -12.36
N GLY A 194 -10.09 -14.09 -11.46
CA GLY A 194 -8.90 -13.26 -11.52
C GLY A 194 -8.32 -12.87 -10.18
N TRP A 195 -7.24 -12.09 -10.23
CA TRP A 195 -6.64 -11.41 -9.09
C TRP A 195 -7.38 -10.10 -8.81
N LEU A 196 -8.12 -10.07 -7.70
CA LEU A 196 -8.78 -8.87 -7.22
C LEU A 196 -7.76 -7.99 -6.48
N LEU A 197 -7.38 -6.87 -7.08
CA LEU A 197 -6.47 -5.90 -6.50
C LEU A 197 -7.23 -4.64 -6.09
N ILE A 198 -7.15 -4.32 -4.80
CA ILE A 198 -7.55 -3.01 -4.28
C ILE A 198 -6.33 -2.08 -4.36
N TYR A 199 -6.53 -0.88 -4.90
CA TYR A 199 -5.47 0.13 -5.05
C TYR A 199 -5.97 1.48 -4.56
N HIS A 200 -5.06 2.40 -4.25
CA HIS A 200 -5.44 3.76 -3.89
C HIS A 200 -5.20 4.71 -5.07
N GLY A 201 -6.04 5.74 -5.16
CA GLY A 201 -5.91 6.86 -6.08
C GLY A 201 -5.97 8.18 -5.33
N VAL A 202 -5.22 9.15 -5.85
CA VAL A 202 -5.11 10.49 -5.27
C VAL A 202 -5.49 11.52 -6.32
N ASP A 203 -6.38 12.43 -5.97
CA ASP A 203 -6.75 13.55 -6.84
C ASP A 203 -5.84 14.78 -6.65
N GLU A 204 -6.04 15.80 -7.48
CA GLU A 204 -5.29 17.07 -7.40
C GLU A 204 -5.53 17.83 -6.08
N ARG A 205 -6.61 17.51 -5.34
CA ARG A 205 -6.87 18.04 -4.00
C ARG A 205 -6.27 17.19 -2.89
N SER A 206 -5.46 16.19 -3.24
CA SER A 206 -4.82 15.25 -2.32
C SER A 206 -5.81 14.43 -1.49
N ILE A 207 -7.02 14.17 -1.99
CA ILE A 207 -7.96 13.24 -1.38
C ILE A 207 -7.59 11.82 -1.81
N TYR A 208 -7.39 10.92 -0.85
CA TYR A 208 -7.08 9.52 -1.11
C TYR A 208 -8.36 8.69 -1.07
N ARG A 209 -8.56 7.86 -2.09
CA ARG A 209 -9.69 6.93 -2.21
C ARG A 209 -9.18 5.56 -2.63
N ALA A 210 -9.97 4.52 -2.41
CA ALA A 210 -9.65 3.17 -2.89
C ALA A 210 -10.49 2.82 -4.12
N GLY A 211 -9.87 2.21 -5.13
CA GLY A 211 -10.54 1.56 -6.25
C GLY A 211 -10.20 0.08 -6.31
N VAL A 212 -10.78 -0.61 -7.28
CA VAL A 212 -10.58 -2.04 -7.49
C VAL A 212 -10.39 -2.36 -8.96
N VAL A 213 -9.50 -3.32 -9.23
CA VAL A 213 -9.23 -3.89 -10.54
C VAL A 213 -9.16 -5.41 -10.43
N LEU A 214 -9.57 -6.09 -11.50
CA LEU A 214 -9.45 -7.53 -11.66
C LEU A 214 -8.39 -7.80 -12.74
N LEU A 215 -7.36 -8.58 -12.41
CA LEU A 215 -6.28 -8.97 -13.31
C LEU A 215 -6.39 -10.45 -13.66
N ALA A 216 -5.88 -10.86 -14.83
CA ALA A 216 -5.94 -12.27 -15.23
C ALA A 216 -5.03 -13.16 -14.37
N LEU A 217 -5.47 -14.39 -14.09
CA LEU A 217 -4.73 -15.35 -13.24
C LEU A 217 -3.37 -15.71 -13.83
N GLU A 218 -3.36 -16.16 -15.08
CA GLU A 218 -2.15 -16.65 -15.78
C GLU A 218 -1.30 -15.50 -16.33
N GLU A 219 -1.94 -14.37 -16.65
CA GLU A 219 -1.27 -13.19 -17.19
C GLU A 219 -1.58 -11.94 -16.33
N PRO A 220 -1.02 -11.81 -15.11
CA PRO A 220 -1.39 -10.73 -14.18
C PRO A 220 -1.11 -9.31 -14.67
N HIS A 221 -0.35 -9.16 -15.75
CA HIS A 221 -0.16 -7.89 -16.44
C HIS A 221 -1.39 -7.45 -17.27
N ARG A 222 -2.39 -8.33 -17.44
CA ARG A 222 -3.60 -8.08 -18.22
C ARG A 222 -4.77 -7.74 -17.30
N VAL A 223 -5.27 -6.51 -17.43
CA VAL A 223 -6.50 -6.06 -16.76
C VAL A 223 -7.72 -6.70 -17.42
N ILE A 224 -8.57 -7.38 -16.63
CA ILE A 224 -9.86 -7.92 -17.05
C ILE A 224 -10.95 -6.83 -16.92
N ALA A 225 -11.01 -6.20 -15.75
CA ALA A 225 -12.01 -5.19 -15.43
C ALA A 225 -11.47 -4.20 -14.39
N ARG A 226 -11.93 -2.96 -14.44
CA ARG A 226 -11.60 -1.90 -13.48
C ARG A 226 -12.84 -1.04 -13.26
N LEU A 227 -13.19 -0.78 -12.00
CA LEU A 227 -14.30 0.14 -11.73
C LEU A 227 -13.88 1.59 -11.99
N PRO A 228 -14.73 2.41 -12.64
CA PRO A 228 -14.38 3.80 -12.93
C PRO A 228 -14.58 4.75 -11.73
N TYR A 229 -15.16 4.24 -10.64
CA TYR A 229 -15.44 4.96 -9.40
C TYR A 229 -14.77 4.27 -8.20
N PRO A 230 -14.48 5.03 -7.13
CA PRO A 230 -13.90 4.46 -5.92
C PRO A 230 -14.90 3.53 -5.21
N ILE A 231 -14.38 2.52 -4.53
CA ILE A 231 -15.14 1.61 -3.65
C ILE A 231 -15.14 2.05 -2.19
N LEU A 232 -14.21 2.96 -1.84
CA LEU A 232 -14.09 3.57 -0.50
C LEU A 232 -13.57 4.99 -0.66
N GLU A 233 -14.20 5.95 0.01
CA GLU A 233 -13.75 7.33 0.07
C GLU A 233 -13.97 7.94 1.46
N PRO A 234 -13.28 9.04 1.81
CA PRO A 234 -13.44 9.67 3.12
C PRO A 234 -14.85 10.25 3.31
N GLU A 235 -15.68 9.56 4.08
CA GLU A 235 -17.04 9.95 4.44
C GLU A 235 -17.17 10.21 5.94
N GLU A 236 -16.45 9.43 6.74
CA GLU A 236 -16.52 9.48 8.20
C GLU A 236 -15.63 10.57 8.80
N GLY A 237 -16.00 11.02 10.00
CA GLY A 237 -15.28 12.10 10.69
C GLY A 237 -13.80 11.77 10.91
N TYR A 238 -13.49 10.51 11.22
CA TYR A 238 -12.12 10.02 11.43
C TYR A 238 -11.30 9.84 10.14
N GLU A 239 -11.94 9.84 8.97
CA GLU A 239 -11.29 9.81 7.65
C GLU A 239 -11.03 11.22 7.11
N LYS A 240 -11.88 12.16 7.52
CA LYS A 240 -11.80 13.59 7.17
C LYS A 240 -10.86 14.37 8.08
N VAL A 241 -10.66 13.94 9.34
CA VAL A 241 -9.88 14.69 10.35
C VAL A 241 -8.80 13.82 10.98
N GLY A 242 -7.54 14.18 10.75
CA GLY A 242 -6.37 13.51 11.33
C GLY A 242 -5.07 14.25 11.03
N ASP A 243 -3.94 13.54 11.03
CA ASP A 243 -2.64 14.13 10.69
C ASP A 243 -2.61 14.58 9.24
N ILE A 244 -3.19 13.76 8.37
CA ILE A 244 -3.39 14.06 6.95
C ILE A 244 -4.90 13.94 6.66
N PRO A 245 -5.63 15.06 6.54
CA PRO A 245 -7.08 15.03 6.28
C PRO A 245 -7.47 14.39 4.94
N ASN A 246 -8.68 13.84 4.88
CA ASN A 246 -9.31 13.25 3.67
C ASN A 246 -8.52 12.08 3.09
N VAL A 247 -8.23 11.09 3.93
CA VAL A 247 -7.49 9.88 3.53
C VAL A 247 -8.21 8.63 3.97
N VAL A 248 -8.42 7.72 3.01
CA VAL A 248 -8.57 6.28 3.24
C VAL A 248 -7.44 5.56 2.50
N PHE A 249 -6.71 4.68 3.18
CA PHE A 249 -5.49 4.05 2.66
C PHE A 249 -5.45 2.54 2.96
N PRO A 250 -5.99 1.69 2.09
CA PRO A 250 -6.04 0.24 2.32
C PRO A 250 -4.66 -0.39 2.18
N THR A 251 -4.27 -1.18 3.19
CA THR A 251 -2.97 -1.88 3.23
C THR A 251 -3.09 -3.34 3.65
N GLY A 252 -4.24 -3.76 4.21
CA GLY A 252 -4.55 -5.16 4.49
C GLY A 252 -5.91 -5.55 3.93
N VAL A 253 -6.02 -6.78 3.44
CA VAL A 253 -7.30 -7.40 3.10
C VAL A 253 -7.27 -8.88 3.44
N VAL A 254 -8.37 -9.39 3.97
CA VAL A 254 -8.58 -10.83 4.20
C VAL A 254 -10.01 -11.20 3.83
N LEU A 255 -10.23 -12.48 3.50
CA LEU A 255 -11.56 -13.04 3.33
C LEU A 255 -11.96 -13.78 4.61
N ILE A 256 -13.13 -13.44 5.15
CA ILE A 256 -13.74 -14.14 6.28
C ILE A 256 -15.17 -14.48 5.87
N ASP A 257 -15.49 -15.77 5.82
CA ASP A 257 -16.83 -16.27 5.48
C ASP A 257 -17.44 -15.73 4.17
N GLY A 258 -16.59 -15.41 3.18
CA GLY A 258 -17.00 -14.88 1.86
C GLY A 258 -17.07 -13.35 1.78
N ASP A 259 -16.89 -12.67 2.91
CA ASP A 259 -16.82 -11.20 2.96
C ASP A 259 -15.36 -10.74 2.93
N LEU A 260 -15.12 -9.66 2.19
CA LEU A 260 -13.89 -8.90 2.22
C LEU A 260 -13.84 -8.08 3.50
N PHE A 261 -12.73 -8.17 4.22
CA PHE A 261 -12.39 -7.29 5.33
C PHE A 261 -11.19 -6.45 4.89
N VAL A 262 -11.46 -5.19 4.52
CA VAL A 262 -10.45 -4.25 4.05
C VAL A 262 -10.00 -3.41 5.24
N TYR A 263 -8.77 -3.62 5.71
CA TYR A 263 -8.14 -2.82 6.75
C TYR A 263 -7.38 -1.65 6.14
N TYR A 264 -7.70 -0.44 6.61
CA TYR A 264 -7.19 0.80 6.03
C TYR A 264 -6.79 1.82 7.09
N GLY A 265 -5.79 2.62 6.77
CA GLY A 265 -5.47 3.83 7.53
C GLY A 265 -6.46 4.94 7.18
N ALA A 266 -6.95 5.65 8.19
CA ALA A 266 -7.81 6.81 8.01
C ALA A 266 -7.17 8.08 8.59
N ALA A 267 -7.12 9.12 7.75
CA ALA A 267 -6.52 10.42 8.02
C ALA A 267 -5.09 10.39 8.61
N ASP A 268 -4.30 9.36 8.25
CA ASP A 268 -2.99 9.02 8.82
C ASP A 268 -2.98 8.98 10.36
N LYS A 269 -4.11 8.61 10.98
CA LYS A 269 -4.29 8.73 12.44
C LYS A 269 -4.80 7.46 13.09
N VAL A 270 -5.76 6.78 12.46
CA VAL A 270 -6.40 5.58 13.00
C VAL A 270 -6.38 4.46 11.96
N CYS A 271 -6.55 3.22 12.42
CA CYS A 271 -6.82 2.06 11.58
C CYS A 271 -8.31 1.74 11.65
N CYS A 272 -8.89 1.39 10.50
CA CYS A 272 -10.31 1.12 10.32
C CYS A 272 -10.50 -0.18 9.52
N VAL A 273 -11.73 -0.71 9.52
CA VAL A 273 -12.12 -1.85 8.70
C VAL A 273 -13.42 -1.53 7.97
N ALA A 274 -13.48 -1.86 6.68
CA ALA A 274 -14.70 -1.84 5.87
C ALA A 274 -14.97 -3.24 5.33
N THR A 275 -16.23 -3.66 5.31
CA THR A 275 -16.63 -5.01 4.89
C THR A 275 -17.59 -4.99 3.71
N ALA A 276 -17.42 -5.90 2.77
CA ALA A 276 -18.34 -6.11 1.66
C ALA A 276 -18.31 -7.56 1.17
N PRO A 277 -19.44 -8.13 0.69
CA PRO A 277 -19.42 -9.44 0.07
C PRO A 277 -18.50 -9.47 -1.16
N LEU A 278 -17.60 -10.45 -1.23
CA LEU A 278 -16.67 -10.60 -2.37
C LEU A 278 -17.43 -10.69 -3.69
N ASN A 279 -18.49 -11.51 -3.72
CA ASN A 279 -19.28 -11.75 -4.92
C ASN A 279 -19.95 -10.48 -5.42
N ALA A 280 -20.46 -9.62 -4.54
CA ALA A 280 -21.07 -8.36 -4.95
C ALA A 280 -20.05 -7.42 -5.64
N LEU A 281 -18.80 -7.42 -5.17
CA LEU A 281 -17.73 -6.63 -5.77
C LEU A 281 -17.29 -7.21 -7.14
N LEU A 282 -17.19 -8.54 -7.24
CA LEU A 282 -16.90 -9.23 -8.51
C LEU A 282 -18.02 -9.02 -9.53
N ASP A 283 -19.28 -9.09 -9.10
CA ASP A 283 -20.43 -8.86 -9.94
C ASP A 283 -20.44 -7.42 -10.48
N ALA A 284 -20.15 -6.43 -9.63
CA ALA A 284 -19.98 -5.04 -10.05
C ALA A 284 -18.85 -4.87 -11.09
N LEU A 285 -17.69 -5.49 -10.86
CA LEU A 285 -16.53 -5.45 -11.80
C LEU A 285 -16.86 -6.06 -13.16
N LEU A 286 -17.56 -7.19 -13.14
CA LEU A 286 -17.86 -7.98 -14.34
C LEU A 286 -19.20 -7.60 -14.98
N ASN A 287 -19.88 -6.57 -14.45
CA ASN A 287 -21.21 -6.13 -14.85
C ASN A 287 -22.25 -7.27 -14.83
N ARG A 288 -22.19 -8.11 -13.80
CA ARG A 288 -23.19 -9.14 -13.49
C ARG A 288 -24.18 -8.48 -12.52
N GLY A 289 -25.47 -8.56 -12.86
CA GLY A 289 -26.53 -7.79 -12.19
C GLY A 289 -26.90 -8.29 -10.80
#